data_AF-A0A6L8E348-F1
#
_entry.id   AF-A0A6L8E348-F1
#
_cell.length_a   1.000
_cell.length_b   1.000
_cell.length_c   1.000
_cell.angle_alpha   90.00
_cell.angle_beta   90.00
_cell.angle_gamma   90.00
#
_symmetry.space_group_name_H-M   'P 1'
#
loop_
_entity.id
_entity.type
_entity.pdbx_description
1 polymer ?
#
loop_
_entity_poly.entity_id
_entity_poly.type
_entity_poly.pdbx_seq_one_letter_code
_entity_poly.pdbx_strand_id
1 'polypeptide(L)'
;MRGPFELLCEAQRNLERGSEVGRRCALIFFDDAIEVCISTYLGLHPIQRKGKTYKKEKVTKWLANFHSRLDFLDAELTERKRIWEVDRGTIVWSHDYRNDQYHAGRKGIPDQHVLGEARRAALWVFAFLLDVPDAEDVLASAVAALAGPPPPEPNPTYDRAIDAEYGVIEIEGQKYYTSEILFSVDYPAYADLGARLDAPQRGNDEAEDE
;
A
#
# COMPACT_ATOMS: atom_id res chain seq x y z
N MET A 1 12.28 -8.84 5.33
CA MET A 1 12.10 -8.27 3.99
C MET A 1 11.41 -6.91 4.11
N ARG A 2 12.15 -5.82 4.35
CA ARG A 2 11.61 -4.46 4.54
C ARG A 2 12.21 -3.47 3.52
N GLY A 3 12.27 -3.87 2.26
CA GLY A 3 12.94 -3.07 1.22
C GLY A 3 12.12 -3.09 -0.07
N PRO A 4 12.41 -4.00 -1.02
CA PRO A 4 11.69 -4.04 -2.28
C PRO A 4 10.17 -4.24 -2.13
N PHE A 5 9.74 -5.01 -1.13
CA PHE A 5 8.32 -5.25 -0.89
C PHE A 5 7.58 -4.01 -0.36
N GLU A 6 8.23 -3.17 0.44
CA GLU A 6 7.61 -1.93 0.93
C GLU A 6 7.37 -0.94 -0.21
N LEU A 7 8.29 -0.87 -1.18
CA LEU A 7 8.10 -0.08 -2.40
C LEU A 7 6.90 -0.58 -3.21
N LEU A 8 6.71 -1.90 -3.33
CA LEU A 8 5.53 -2.47 -3.98
C LEU A 8 4.23 -2.08 -3.25
N CYS A 9 4.21 -2.15 -1.92
CA CYS A 9 3.05 -1.73 -1.12
C CYS A 9 2.72 -0.24 -1.34
N GLU A 10 3.73 0.63 -1.28
CA GLU A 10 3.53 2.06 -1.49
C GLU A 10 3.13 2.38 -2.93
N ALA A 11 3.70 1.68 -3.92
CA ALA A 11 3.30 1.80 -5.31
C ALA A 11 1.81 1.46 -5.49
N GLN A 12 1.38 0.32 -4.93
CA GLN A 12 0.00 -0.16 -5.02
C GLN A 12 -0.99 0.79 -4.32
N ARG A 13 -0.66 1.28 -3.12
CA ARG A 13 -1.52 2.27 -2.41
C ARG A 13 -1.68 3.57 -3.20
N ASN A 14 -0.61 4.05 -3.82
CA ASN A 14 -0.67 5.25 -4.65
C ASN A 14 -1.46 5.03 -5.95
N LEU A 15 -1.37 3.82 -6.52
CA LEU A 15 -2.19 3.42 -7.67
C LEU A 15 -3.69 3.39 -7.32
N GLU A 16 -4.04 2.78 -6.19
CA GLU A 16 -5.43 2.66 -5.69
C GLU A 16 -6.06 4.02 -5.35
N ARG A 17 -5.28 4.96 -4.82
CA ARG A 17 -5.72 6.36 -4.60
C ARG A 17 -6.10 7.05 -5.92
N GLY A 18 -5.51 6.64 -7.04
CA GLY A 18 -5.91 7.08 -8.38
C GLY A 18 -5.65 8.55 -8.75
N SER A 19 -5.14 9.36 -7.82
CA SER A 19 -4.81 10.77 -8.05
C SER A 19 -3.68 10.93 -9.08
N GLU A 20 -3.58 12.08 -9.73
CA GLU A 20 -2.53 12.32 -10.75
C GLU A 20 -1.12 12.17 -10.17
N VAL A 21 -0.91 12.73 -8.97
CA VAL A 21 0.32 12.58 -8.21
C VAL A 21 0.52 11.12 -7.80
N GLY A 22 -0.55 10.45 -7.35
CA GLY A 22 -0.52 9.03 -6.99
C GLY A 22 -0.06 8.14 -8.14
N ARG A 23 -0.57 8.35 -9.36
CA ARG A 23 -0.13 7.58 -10.54
C ARG A 23 1.34 7.79 -10.87
N ARG A 24 1.83 9.03 -10.76
CA ARG A 24 3.26 9.32 -10.96
C ARG A 24 4.14 8.64 -9.90
N CYS A 25 3.73 8.74 -8.64
CA CYS A 25 4.42 8.07 -7.53
C CYS A 25 4.40 6.55 -7.70
N ALA A 26 3.25 5.97 -8.08
CA ALA A 26 3.12 4.54 -8.31
C ALA A 26 4.10 4.06 -9.39
N LEU A 27 4.19 4.76 -10.52
CA LEU A 27 5.13 4.42 -11.58
C LEU A 27 6.59 4.44 -11.09
N ILE A 28 6.99 5.48 -10.34
CA ILE A 28 8.34 5.52 -9.75
C ILE A 28 8.57 4.31 -8.85
N PHE A 29 7.66 4.06 -7.92
CA PHE A 29 7.88 3.03 -6.91
C PHE A 29 7.89 1.62 -7.53
N PHE A 30 7.11 1.35 -8.57
CA PHE A 30 7.20 0.09 -9.31
C PHE A 30 8.56 -0.05 -10.01
N ASP A 31 9.04 0.99 -10.69
CA ASP A 31 10.33 0.96 -11.39
C ASP A 31 11.51 0.81 -10.41
N ASP A 32 11.51 1.59 -9.32
CA ASP A 32 12.52 1.50 -8.26
C ASP A 32 12.47 0.14 -7.54
N ALA A 33 11.29 -0.47 -7.39
CA ALA A 33 11.17 -1.80 -6.81
C ALA A 33 11.93 -2.86 -7.61
N ILE A 34 12.00 -2.76 -8.95
CA ILE A 34 12.80 -3.66 -9.80
C ILE A 34 14.29 -3.53 -9.45
N GLU A 35 14.81 -2.30 -9.40
CA GLU A 35 16.22 -2.06 -9.08
C GLU A 35 16.60 -2.52 -7.68
N VAL A 36 15.71 -2.25 -6.72
CA VAL A 36 15.91 -2.63 -5.32
C VAL A 36 15.78 -4.15 -5.15
N CYS A 37 14.89 -4.84 -5.88
CA CYS A 37 14.83 -6.30 -5.87
C CYS A 37 16.15 -6.92 -6.31
N ILE A 38 16.69 -6.46 -7.44
CA ILE A 38 17.95 -6.97 -8.01
C ILE A 38 19.11 -6.68 -7.06
N SER A 39 19.20 -5.46 -6.55
CA SER A 39 20.26 -5.05 -5.61
C SER A 39 20.18 -5.84 -4.31
N THR A 40 18.98 -6.03 -3.77
CA THR A 40 18.74 -6.83 -2.57
C THR A 40 19.18 -8.27 -2.80
N TYR A 41 18.70 -8.91 -3.87
CA TYR A 41 19.05 -10.29 -4.18
C TYR A 41 20.57 -10.46 -4.35
N LEU A 42 21.24 -9.58 -5.08
CA LEU A 42 22.69 -9.63 -5.25
C LEU A 42 23.48 -9.38 -3.94
N GLY A 43 22.89 -8.65 -2.98
CA GLY A 43 23.43 -8.44 -1.63
C GLY A 43 23.17 -9.57 -0.64
N LEU A 44 22.24 -10.49 -0.91
CA LEU A 44 21.93 -11.60 0.00
C LEU A 44 23.13 -12.54 0.20
N HIS A 45 23.21 -13.11 1.41
CA HIS A 45 24.17 -14.17 1.69
C HIS A 45 23.86 -15.41 0.84
N PRO A 46 24.85 -16.18 0.34
CA PRO A 46 24.61 -17.32 -0.54
C PRO A 46 23.60 -18.36 -0.01
N ILE A 47 23.52 -18.56 1.31
CA ILE A 47 22.53 -19.45 1.95
C ILE A 47 21.10 -19.02 1.60
N GLN A 48 20.82 -17.72 1.55
CA GLN A 48 19.52 -17.15 1.20
C GLN A 48 19.25 -17.20 -0.31
N ARG A 49 20.23 -17.61 -1.12
CA ARG A 49 20.15 -17.81 -2.58
C ARG A 49 20.40 -19.25 -2.98
N LYS A 50 20.00 -20.22 -2.13
CA LYS A 50 20.15 -21.66 -2.41
C LYS A 50 21.62 -22.05 -2.73
N GLY A 51 22.58 -21.41 -2.04
CA GLY A 51 24.02 -21.64 -2.20
C GLY A 51 24.69 -20.84 -3.31
N LYS A 52 23.95 -20.01 -4.04
CA LYS A 52 24.48 -19.31 -5.22
C LYS A 52 25.40 -18.14 -4.85
N THR A 53 26.55 -18.10 -5.53
CA THR A 53 27.59 -17.08 -5.36
C THR A 53 27.87 -16.38 -6.69
N TYR A 54 28.24 -15.10 -6.61
CA TYR A 54 28.64 -14.30 -7.77
C TYR A 54 29.99 -13.67 -7.49
N LYS A 55 30.82 -13.57 -8.52
CA LYS A 55 32.09 -12.82 -8.44
C LYS A 55 31.79 -11.35 -8.20
N LYS A 56 32.53 -10.72 -7.29
CA LYS A 56 32.31 -9.33 -6.88
C LYS A 56 32.34 -8.37 -8.08
N GLU A 57 33.24 -8.59 -9.02
CA GLU A 57 33.40 -7.77 -10.23
C GLU A 57 32.15 -7.83 -11.12
N LYS A 58 31.52 -9.00 -11.24
CA LYS A 58 30.26 -9.15 -11.97
C LYS A 58 29.12 -8.43 -11.27
N VAL A 59 29.03 -8.56 -9.94
CA VAL A 59 28.01 -7.85 -9.15
C VAL A 59 28.14 -6.34 -9.32
N THR A 60 29.35 -5.79 -9.21
CA THR A 60 29.60 -4.36 -9.44
C THR A 60 29.18 -3.93 -10.85
N LYS A 61 29.48 -4.72 -11.89
CA LYS A 61 29.05 -4.44 -13.26
C LYS A 61 27.52 -4.44 -13.39
N TRP A 62 26.85 -5.44 -12.84
CA TRP A 62 25.40 -5.56 -12.90
C TRP A 62 24.66 -4.45 -12.14
N LEU A 63 25.26 -3.91 -11.08
CA LEU A 63 24.65 -2.83 -10.30
C LEU A 63 24.96 -1.42 -10.82
N ALA A 64 25.70 -1.30 -11.92
CA ALA A 64 26.14 0.00 -12.44
C ALA A 64 24.99 0.89 -12.95
N ASN A 65 23.96 0.31 -13.58
CA ASN A 65 22.78 1.03 -14.05
C ASN A 65 21.59 0.08 -14.29
N PHE A 66 20.42 0.64 -14.61
CA PHE A 66 19.19 -0.14 -14.85
C PHE A 66 19.37 -1.22 -15.92
N HIS A 67 19.96 -0.90 -17.07
CA HIS A 67 20.14 -1.90 -18.14
C HIS A 67 21.08 -3.04 -17.75
N SER A 68 22.16 -2.75 -17.02
CA SER A 68 23.08 -3.78 -16.54
C SER A 68 22.48 -4.63 -15.41
N ARG A 69 21.47 -4.12 -14.68
CA ARG A 69 20.64 -4.91 -13.78
C ARG A 69 19.76 -5.90 -14.56
N LEU A 70 19.22 -5.51 -15.71
CA LEU A 70 18.49 -6.42 -16.58
C LEU A 70 19.39 -7.48 -17.22
N ASP A 71 20.66 -7.17 -17.49
CA ASP A 71 21.65 -8.18 -17.92
C ASP A 71 21.88 -9.26 -16.85
N PHE A 72 21.79 -8.89 -15.57
CA PHE A 72 21.81 -9.88 -14.48
C PHE A 72 20.55 -10.75 -14.51
N LEU A 73 19.37 -10.15 -14.67
CA LEU A 73 18.12 -10.92 -14.77
C LEU A 73 18.17 -11.94 -15.91
N ASP A 74 18.71 -11.55 -17.07
CA ASP A 74 18.85 -12.46 -18.22
C ASP A 74 19.76 -13.66 -17.90
N ALA A 75 20.89 -13.40 -17.24
CA ALA A 75 21.80 -14.45 -16.78
C ALA A 75 21.12 -15.37 -15.73
N GLU A 76 20.32 -14.79 -14.83
CA GLU A 76 19.63 -15.54 -13.79
C GLU A 76 18.49 -16.41 -14.35
N LEU A 77 17.74 -15.89 -15.32
CA LEU A 77 16.70 -16.63 -16.05
C LEU A 77 17.31 -17.81 -16.81
N THR A 78 18.39 -17.57 -17.55
CA THR A 78 19.12 -18.61 -18.28
C THR A 78 19.58 -19.74 -17.36
N GLU A 79 20.23 -19.39 -16.25
CA GLU A 79 20.73 -20.35 -15.27
C GLU A 79 19.60 -21.14 -14.60
N ARG A 80 18.47 -20.48 -14.31
CA ARG A 80 17.27 -21.12 -13.72
C ARG A 80 16.38 -21.80 -14.76
N LYS A 81 16.76 -21.79 -16.05
CA LYS A 81 15.98 -22.31 -17.18
C LYS A 81 14.55 -21.75 -17.20
N ARG A 82 14.42 -20.46 -16.92
CA ARG A 82 13.17 -19.71 -16.98
C ARG A 82 13.22 -18.74 -18.16
N ILE A 83 12.05 -18.28 -18.58
CA ILE A 83 11.89 -17.27 -19.62
C ILE A 83 11.40 -15.96 -19.01
N TRP A 84 11.60 -14.87 -19.73
CA TRP A 84 11.00 -13.58 -19.39
C TRP A 84 9.47 -13.71 -19.42
N GLU A 85 8.82 -13.38 -18.30
CA GLU A 85 7.34 -13.29 -18.25
C GLU A 85 6.88 -11.93 -18.75
N VAL A 86 7.60 -10.88 -18.36
CA VAL A 86 7.48 -9.54 -18.94
C VAL A 86 8.69 -9.30 -19.81
N ASP A 87 8.48 -8.98 -21.08
CA ASP A 87 9.55 -8.74 -22.03
C ASP A 87 10.51 -7.61 -21.55
N ARG A 88 11.82 -7.81 -21.79
CA ARG A 88 12.86 -6.84 -21.45
C ARG A 88 12.59 -5.47 -22.07
N GLY A 89 12.12 -5.42 -23.32
CA GLY A 89 11.81 -4.17 -24.02
C GLY A 89 10.71 -3.38 -23.32
N THR A 90 9.70 -4.07 -22.79
CA THR A 90 8.57 -3.50 -22.05
C THR A 90 9.02 -2.89 -20.72
N ILE A 91 9.94 -3.57 -20.02
CA ILE A 91 10.53 -3.05 -18.78
C ILE A 91 11.35 -1.79 -19.06
N VAL A 92 12.18 -1.82 -20.11
CA VAL A 92 12.98 -0.66 -20.53
C VAL A 92 12.06 0.50 -20.97
N TRP A 93 11.03 0.24 -21.76
CA TRP A 93 10.07 1.25 -22.17
C TRP A 93 9.38 1.92 -20.98
N SER A 94 8.98 1.13 -19.97
CA SER A 94 8.36 1.65 -18.75
C SER A 94 9.34 2.51 -17.93
N HIS A 95 10.60 2.07 -17.83
CA HIS A 95 11.69 2.82 -17.19
C HIS A 95 11.97 4.15 -17.89
N ASP A 96 12.08 4.14 -19.22
CA ASP A 96 12.30 5.35 -20.02
C ASP A 96 11.10 6.30 -19.92
N TYR A 97 9.87 5.76 -19.91
CA TYR A 97 8.67 6.57 -19.68
C TYR A 97 8.75 7.27 -18.32
N ARG A 98 9.16 6.56 -17.25
CA ARG A 98 9.39 7.17 -15.93
C ARG A 98 10.45 8.26 -16.01
N ASN A 99 11.60 7.99 -16.61
CA ASN A 99 12.69 8.97 -16.72
C ASN A 99 12.25 10.23 -17.47
N ASP A 100 11.48 10.08 -18.54
CA ASP A 100 10.97 11.20 -19.34
C ASP A 100 9.99 12.10 -18.57
N GLN A 101 9.20 11.54 -17.66
CA GLN A 101 8.30 12.32 -16.79
C GLN A 101 9.07 13.23 -15.82
N TYR A 102 10.27 12.82 -15.39
CA TYR A 102 11.06 13.54 -14.37
C TYR A 102 12.20 14.38 -14.94
N HIS A 103 12.87 13.90 -16.00
CA HIS A 103 14.10 14.51 -16.52
C HIS A 103 13.90 15.21 -17.86
N ALA A 104 12.99 14.73 -18.70
CA ALA A 104 12.73 15.32 -20.02
C ALA A 104 11.56 16.30 -20.04
N GLY A 105 10.87 16.50 -18.91
CA GLY A 105 9.76 17.44 -18.78
C GLY A 105 8.53 17.08 -19.61
N ARG A 106 8.32 15.80 -19.95
CA ARG A 106 7.08 15.37 -20.60
C ARG A 106 5.89 15.74 -19.72
N LYS A 107 4.96 16.51 -20.28
CA LYS A 107 3.65 16.77 -19.67
C LYS A 107 2.76 15.56 -19.94
N GLY A 108 2.60 14.66 -18.97
CA GLY A 108 1.66 13.55 -19.05
C GLY A 108 1.31 13.02 -17.67
N ILE A 109 0.19 12.33 -17.56
CA ILE A 109 -0.13 11.50 -16.40
C ILE A 109 0.02 10.07 -16.91
N PRO A 110 0.78 9.19 -16.23
CA PRO A 110 0.88 7.79 -16.60
C PRO A 110 -0.53 7.21 -16.78
N ASP A 111 -0.79 6.63 -17.95
CA ASP A 111 -2.04 5.93 -18.20
C ASP A 111 -2.05 4.54 -17.55
N GLN A 112 -3.20 3.88 -17.60
CA GLN A 112 -3.36 2.55 -17.00
C GLN A 112 -2.50 1.49 -17.68
N HIS A 113 -2.14 1.66 -18.95
CA HIS A 113 -1.32 0.69 -19.66
C HIS A 113 0.12 0.71 -19.13
N VAL A 114 0.76 1.88 -19.07
CA VAL A 114 2.13 1.99 -18.54
C VAL A 114 2.19 1.60 -17.05
N LEU A 115 1.19 1.96 -16.25
CA LEU A 115 1.11 1.57 -14.85
C LEU A 115 0.94 0.05 -14.69
N GLY A 116 0.10 -0.57 -15.50
CA GLY A 116 -0.11 -2.01 -15.51
C GLY A 116 1.16 -2.77 -15.89
N GLU A 117 1.89 -2.31 -16.92
CA GLU A 117 3.14 -2.92 -17.35
C GLU A 117 4.25 -2.79 -16.31
N ALA A 118 4.43 -1.60 -15.73
CA ALA A 118 5.40 -1.37 -14.65
C ALA A 118 5.09 -2.23 -13.40
N ARG A 119 3.81 -2.28 -13.00
CA ARG A 119 3.34 -3.11 -11.87
C ARG A 119 3.63 -4.59 -12.12
N ARG A 120 3.25 -5.09 -13.30
CA ARG A 120 3.43 -6.50 -13.68
C ARG A 120 4.92 -6.87 -13.69
N ALA A 121 5.77 -6.01 -14.25
CA ALA A 121 7.21 -6.19 -14.24
C ALA A 121 7.79 -6.23 -12.81
N ALA A 122 7.41 -5.28 -11.96
CA ALA A 122 7.93 -5.18 -10.60
C ALA A 122 7.53 -6.38 -9.74
N LEU A 123 6.27 -6.81 -9.81
CA LEU A 123 5.79 -7.98 -9.10
C LEU A 123 6.44 -9.27 -9.59
N TRP A 124 6.58 -9.42 -10.91
CA TRP A 124 7.24 -10.58 -11.49
C TRP A 124 8.71 -10.67 -11.05
N VAL A 125 9.48 -9.57 -11.15
CA VAL A 125 10.89 -9.55 -10.72
C VAL A 125 11.03 -9.88 -9.24
N PHE A 126 10.14 -9.32 -8.41
CA PHE A 126 10.08 -9.62 -6.98
C PHE A 126 9.81 -11.11 -6.72
N ALA A 127 8.75 -11.65 -7.31
CA ALA A 127 8.34 -13.04 -7.19
C ALA A 127 9.46 -14.00 -7.63
N PHE A 128 10.06 -13.71 -8.78
CA PHE A 128 11.11 -14.53 -9.38
C PHE A 128 12.40 -14.54 -8.54
N LEU A 129 12.91 -13.37 -8.14
CA LEU A 129 14.19 -13.28 -7.44
C LEU A 129 14.10 -13.75 -5.99
N LEU A 130 12.99 -13.44 -5.32
CA LEU A 130 12.81 -13.72 -3.90
C LEU A 130 11.97 -14.98 -3.62
N ASP A 131 11.66 -15.75 -4.66
CA ASP A 131 10.92 -17.02 -4.60
C ASP A 131 9.56 -16.88 -3.88
N VAL A 132 8.79 -15.84 -4.21
CA VAL A 132 7.44 -15.59 -3.67
C VAL A 132 6.40 -15.94 -4.74
N PRO A 133 5.82 -17.15 -4.75
CA PRO A 133 4.95 -17.61 -5.82
C PRO A 133 3.63 -16.83 -5.91
N ASP A 134 3.03 -16.47 -4.77
CA ASP A 134 1.73 -15.80 -4.69
C ASP A 134 1.90 -14.29 -4.42
N ALA A 135 2.82 -13.65 -5.15
CA ALA A 135 3.20 -12.25 -4.88
C ALA A 135 2.04 -11.25 -4.96
N GLU A 136 1.05 -11.52 -5.83
CA GLU A 136 -0.19 -10.74 -5.94
C GLU A 136 -1.00 -10.78 -4.63
N ASP A 137 -1.30 -11.98 -4.12
CA ASP A 137 -2.08 -12.15 -2.89
C ASP A 137 -1.35 -11.61 -1.67
N VAL A 138 -0.03 -11.80 -1.63
CA VAL A 138 0.83 -11.25 -0.57
C VAL A 138 0.80 -9.72 -0.60
N LEU A 139 0.89 -9.09 -1.77
CA LEU A 139 0.77 -7.64 -1.92
C LEU A 139 -0.61 -7.15 -1.50
N ALA A 140 -1.68 -7.78 -2.00
CA ALA A 140 -3.05 -7.40 -1.69
C ALA A 140 -3.32 -7.47 -0.17
N SER A 141 -2.88 -8.55 0.47
CA SER A 141 -3.02 -8.73 1.92
C SER A 141 -2.24 -7.68 2.71
N ALA A 142 -1.02 -7.35 2.29
CA ALA A 142 -0.20 -6.35 2.96
C ALA A 142 -0.78 -4.94 2.82
N VAL A 143 -1.28 -4.59 1.63
CA VAL A 143 -1.93 -3.30 1.38
C VAL A 143 -3.22 -3.17 2.18
N ALA A 144 -4.04 -4.22 2.23
CA ALA A 144 -5.24 -4.25 3.05
C ALA A 144 -4.92 -4.08 4.55
N ALA A 145 -3.86 -4.72 5.05
CA ALA A 145 -3.42 -4.56 6.44
C ALA A 145 -2.94 -3.12 6.74
N LEU A 146 -2.42 -2.39 5.74
CA LEU A 146 -2.00 -0.99 5.85
C LEU A 146 -3.15 0.02 5.74
N ALA A 147 -4.33 -0.39 5.25
CA ALA A 147 -5.48 0.49 5.09
C ALA A 147 -6.10 0.93 6.43
N GLY A 148 -5.70 0.31 7.55
CA GLY A 148 -6.36 0.49 8.84
C GLY A 148 -7.76 -0.15 8.86
N PRO A 149 -8.44 -0.20 10.02
CA PRO A 149 -9.86 -0.53 10.02
C PRO A 149 -10.62 0.49 9.16
N PRO A 150 -11.73 0.09 8.51
CA PRO A 150 -12.59 1.04 7.82
C PRO A 150 -12.97 2.17 8.78
N PRO A 151 -13.22 3.40 8.27
CA PRO A 151 -13.74 4.47 9.10
C PRO A 151 -14.94 3.93 9.90
N PRO A 152 -15.03 4.23 11.20
CA PRO A 152 -16.21 3.84 11.95
C PRO A 152 -17.46 4.41 11.28
N GLU A 153 -18.57 3.67 11.34
CA GLU A 153 -19.88 4.15 10.87
C GLU A 153 -20.71 4.62 12.08
N PRO A 154 -21.54 5.67 11.93
CA PRO A 154 -22.47 6.07 12.98
C PRO A 154 -23.40 4.91 13.34
N ASN A 155 -23.70 4.77 14.63
CA ASN A 155 -24.65 3.81 15.14
C ASN A 155 -25.99 4.53 15.42
N PRO A 156 -27.07 4.26 14.65
CA PRO A 156 -28.35 4.95 14.81
C PRO A 156 -28.98 4.81 16.20
N THR A 157 -28.63 3.75 16.94
CA THR A 157 -29.10 3.58 18.32
C THR A 157 -28.39 4.54 19.27
N TYR A 158 -27.07 4.69 19.11
CA TYR A 158 -26.29 5.64 19.89
C TYR A 158 -26.66 7.08 19.53
N ASP A 159 -26.86 7.37 18.25
CA ASP A 159 -27.31 8.69 17.79
C ASP A 159 -28.60 9.10 18.50
N ARG A 160 -29.61 8.22 18.47
CA ARG A 160 -30.88 8.46 19.15
C ARG A 160 -30.72 8.64 20.66
N ALA A 161 -29.89 7.83 21.31
CA ALA A 161 -29.71 7.90 22.76
C ALA A 161 -29.00 9.20 23.18
N ILE A 162 -27.94 9.56 22.46
CA ILE A 162 -27.16 10.79 22.71
C ILE A 162 -28.01 12.03 22.41
N ASP A 163 -28.75 12.05 21.30
CA ASP A 163 -29.57 13.19 20.93
C ASP A 163 -30.83 13.32 21.79
N ALA A 164 -31.36 12.22 22.32
CA ALA A 164 -32.45 12.27 23.30
C ALA A 164 -31.99 12.91 24.63
N GLU A 165 -30.76 12.64 25.06
CA GLU A 165 -30.20 13.18 26.31
C GLU A 165 -29.70 14.62 26.16
N TYR A 166 -28.93 14.90 25.10
CA TYR A 166 -28.19 16.16 24.95
C TYR A 166 -28.73 17.08 23.86
N GLY A 167 -29.60 16.59 22.98
CA GLY A 167 -30.27 17.40 21.97
C GLY A 167 -29.32 17.99 20.93
N VAL A 168 -29.59 19.24 20.58
CA VAL A 168 -28.93 19.97 19.49
C VAL A 168 -28.04 21.06 20.08
N ILE A 169 -26.81 21.16 19.58
CA ILE A 169 -25.87 22.22 19.94
C ILE A 169 -25.75 23.26 18.82
N GLU A 170 -25.45 24.51 19.20
CA GLU A 170 -25.30 25.62 18.26
C GLU A 170 -23.83 26.05 18.18
N ILE A 171 -23.28 26.05 16.96
CA ILE A 171 -21.90 26.49 16.66
C ILE A 171 -21.99 27.55 15.57
N GLU A 172 -21.58 28.78 15.89
CA GLU A 172 -21.68 29.96 15.00
C GLU A 172 -23.07 30.15 14.33
N GLY A 173 -24.15 29.93 15.08
CA GLY A 173 -25.52 30.08 14.57
C GLY A 173 -26.04 28.89 13.75
N GLN A 174 -25.23 27.85 13.57
CA GLN A 174 -25.63 26.59 12.93
C GLN A 174 -25.94 25.53 13.98
N LYS A 175 -27.00 24.77 13.75
CA LYS A 175 -27.51 23.75 14.68
C LYS A 175 -27.10 22.36 14.21
N TYR A 176 -26.50 21.61 15.13
CA TYR A 176 -26.02 20.25 14.90
C TYR A 176 -26.53 19.31 15.99
N TYR A 177 -26.78 18.05 15.63
CA TYR A 177 -27.05 17.04 16.64
C TYR A 177 -25.78 16.77 17.46
N THR A 178 -25.96 16.53 18.76
CA THR A 178 -24.82 16.28 19.65
C THR A 178 -24.09 15.00 19.22
N SER A 179 -24.85 13.97 18.80
CA SER A 179 -24.30 12.72 18.25
C SER A 179 -23.42 12.96 17.02
N GLU A 180 -23.86 13.80 16.08
CA GLU A 180 -23.18 14.14 14.83
C GLU A 180 -21.83 14.81 15.10
N ILE A 181 -21.81 15.81 15.99
CA ILE A 181 -20.57 16.51 16.34
C ILE A 181 -19.64 15.57 17.10
N LEU A 182 -20.16 14.84 18.09
CA LEU A 182 -19.34 13.95 18.91
C LEU A 182 -18.70 12.83 18.05
N PHE A 183 -19.47 12.22 17.14
CA PHE A 183 -18.96 11.23 16.19
C PHE A 183 -17.86 11.81 15.29
N SER A 184 -18.04 13.05 14.83
CA SER A 184 -17.12 13.71 13.90
C SER A 184 -15.80 14.15 14.55
N VAL A 185 -15.81 14.48 15.84
CA VAL A 185 -14.64 15.04 16.54
C VAL A 185 -13.94 14.04 17.45
N ASP A 186 -14.67 13.09 18.05
CA ASP A 186 -14.14 12.11 19.01
C ASP A 186 -15.00 10.83 19.00
N TYR A 187 -14.70 9.94 18.04
CA TYR A 187 -15.39 8.66 17.92
C TYR A 187 -15.33 7.79 19.19
N PRO A 188 -14.19 7.65 19.90
CA PRO A 188 -14.16 6.95 21.19
C PRO A 188 -15.16 7.50 22.21
N ALA A 189 -15.22 8.82 22.39
CA ALA A 189 -16.18 9.44 23.30
C ALA A 189 -17.63 9.21 22.86
N TYR A 190 -17.90 9.28 21.55
CA TYR A 190 -19.20 8.93 20.97
C TYR A 190 -19.61 7.48 21.30
N ALA A 191 -18.71 6.52 21.07
CA ALA A 191 -18.99 5.10 21.28
C ALA A 191 -19.23 4.78 22.76
N ASP A 192 -18.40 5.33 23.66
CA ASP A 192 -18.53 5.12 25.10
C ASP A 192 -19.81 5.76 25.66
N LEU A 193 -20.15 6.97 25.20
CA LEU A 193 -21.36 7.67 25.61
C LEU A 193 -22.61 6.94 25.12
N GLY A 194 -22.63 6.56 23.84
CA GLY A 194 -23.73 5.80 23.24
C GLY A 194 -23.97 4.48 23.96
N ALA A 195 -22.91 3.70 24.23
CA ALA A 195 -23.00 2.45 24.96
C ALA A 195 -23.53 2.64 26.39
N ARG A 196 -23.15 3.74 27.06
CA ARG A 196 -23.61 4.05 28.42
C ARG A 196 -25.09 4.43 28.46
N LEU A 197 -25.57 5.17 27.46
CA LEU A 197 -26.98 5.60 27.38
C LEU A 197 -27.91 4.50 26.85
N ASP A 198 -27.39 3.60 26.01
CA ASP A 198 -28.13 2.44 25.48
C ASP A 198 -28.20 1.28 26.49
N ALA A 199 -27.34 1.27 27.52
CA ALA A 199 -27.40 0.27 28.57
C ALA A 199 -28.73 0.38 29.35
N PRO A 200 -29.43 -0.75 29.61
CA PRO A 200 -30.66 -0.73 30.39
C PRO A 200 -30.38 -0.14 31.77
N GLN A 201 -31.12 0.91 32.14
CA GLN A 201 -31.09 1.46 33.49
C GLN A 201 -31.41 0.33 34.47
N ARG A 202 -30.42 -0.10 35.26
CA ARG A 202 -30.69 -0.94 36.44
C ARG A 202 -31.53 -0.09 37.39
N GLY A 203 -32.78 -0.46 37.57
CA GLY A 203 -33.75 0.27 38.35
C GLY A 203 -33.27 0.59 39.76
N ASN A 204 -33.38 1.86 40.14
CA ASN A 204 -33.58 2.27 41.52
C ASN A 204 -35.02 1.90 41.88
N ASP A 205 -35.22 0.69 42.38
CA ASP A 205 -36.37 0.34 43.21
C ASP A 205 -35.83 -0.07 44.58
N GLU A 206 -35.30 0.89 45.33
CA GLU A 206 -35.35 0.79 46.80
C GLU A 206 -36.65 1.47 47.23
N ALA A 207 -37.62 0.61 47.48
CA ALA A 207 -38.96 0.95 47.94
C ALA A 207 -38.91 1.83 49.19
N GLU A 208 -39.64 2.94 49.15
CA GLU A 208 -40.35 3.42 50.31
C GLU A 208 -41.30 2.30 50.75
N ASP A 209 -41.03 1.66 51.90
CA ASP A 209 -42.05 1.08 52.75
C ASP A 209 -41.51 0.82 54.17
N GLU A 210 -42.26 1.39 55.12
CA GLU A 210 -42.26 1.30 56.61
C GLU A 210 -41.53 2.37 57.43
#